data_AF-X0T8I6-F1
#
_entry.id   AF-X0T8I6-F1
#
_cell.length_a   1.000
_cell.length_b   1.000
_cell.length_c   1.000
_cell.angle_alpha   90.00
_cell.angle_beta   90.00
_cell.angle_gamma   90.00
#
_symmetry.space_group_name_H-M   'P 1'
#
loop_
_entity.id
_entity.type
_entity.pdbx_description
1 polymer ?
#
loop_
_entity_poly.entity_id
_entity_poly.type
_entity_poly.pdbx_seq_one_letter_code
_entity_poly.pdbx_strand_id
1 'polypeptide(L)'
;MQLKELKKNIAEYVYMEDTGIIDISIASIIANRMKIGDPIWMMIIGESSGGKSQILRPLALTDEKFIHKVDDITENTFLTGSKGNDSFLNKIGSNGIISISDMTVLFSKNSESRGAVLSQLRMI
;
A
#
# COMPACT_ATOMS: atom_id res chain seq x y z
N MET A 1 -2.09 11.68 -19.31
CA MET A 1 -3.53 11.68 -18.95
C MET A 1 -3.72 12.63 -17.77
N GLN A 2 -4.74 13.49 -17.81
CA GLN A 2 -5.07 14.39 -16.69
C GLN A 2 -5.96 13.69 -15.67
N LEU A 3 -5.98 14.15 -14.40
CA LEU A 3 -6.79 13.54 -13.34
C LEU A 3 -8.29 13.47 -13.68
N LYS A 4 -8.84 14.52 -14.28
CA LYS A 4 -10.26 14.58 -14.70
C LYS A 4 -10.59 13.52 -15.75
N GLU A 5 -9.68 13.30 -16.69
CA GLU A 5 -9.80 12.29 -17.74
C GLU A 5 -9.71 10.88 -17.18
N LEU A 6 -8.77 10.64 -16.25
CA LEU A 6 -8.65 9.36 -15.56
C LEU A 6 -9.93 9.03 -14.77
N LYS A 7 -10.47 9.97 -13.99
CA LYS A 7 -11.73 9.75 -13.25
C LYS A 7 -12.89 9.41 -14.18
N LYS A 8 -12.97 10.08 -15.34
CA LYS A 8 -13.99 9.78 -16.35
C LYS A 8 -13.84 8.34 -16.86
N ASN A 9 -12.63 7.91 -17.19
CA ASN A 9 -12.38 6.55 -17.66
C ASN A 9 -12.69 5.50 -16.58
N ILE A 10 -12.36 5.76 -15.31
CA ILE A 10 -12.70 4.86 -14.19
C ILE A 10 -14.22 4.74 -14.04
N ALA A 11 -14.96 5.84 -14.18
CA ALA A 11 -16.41 5.88 -14.03
C ALA A 11 -17.16 5.02 -15.08
N GLU A 12 -16.51 4.66 -16.19
CA GLU A 12 -17.06 3.73 -17.19
C GLU A 12 -17.09 2.28 -16.67
N TYR A 13 -16.22 1.93 -15.72
CA TYR A 13 -16.10 0.57 -15.17
C TYR A 13 -16.62 0.44 -13.75
N VAL A 14 -16.51 1.49 -12.94
CA VAL A 14 -16.87 1.45 -11.51
C VAL A 14 -17.62 2.71 -11.13
N TYR A 15 -18.85 2.54 -10.66
CA TYR A 15 -19.61 3.61 -10.03
C TYR A 15 -19.03 3.91 -8.65
N MET A 16 -18.68 5.17 -8.41
CA MET A 16 -18.19 5.67 -7.11
C MET A 16 -18.86 7.01 -6.84
N GLU A 17 -19.52 7.12 -5.69
CA GLU A 17 -20.10 8.39 -5.24
C GLU A 17 -19.01 9.37 -4.81
N ASP A 18 -18.04 8.88 -4.04
CA ASP A 18 -16.88 9.66 -3.62
C ASP A 18 -15.66 9.32 -4.49
N THR A 19 -15.29 10.26 -5.36
CA THR A 19 -14.08 10.13 -6.18
C THR A 19 -12.81 10.60 -5.48
N GLY A 20 -12.91 11.22 -4.30
CA GLY A 20 -11.77 11.76 -3.53
C GLY A 20 -10.75 10.70 -3.15
N ILE A 21 -11.18 9.44 -3.03
CA ILE A 21 -10.31 8.28 -2.84
C ILE A 21 -9.30 8.11 -3.98
N ILE A 22 -9.66 8.51 -5.21
CA ILE A 22 -8.79 8.46 -6.38
C ILE A 22 -7.73 9.55 -6.28
N ASP A 23 -8.13 10.77 -5.89
CA ASP A 23 -7.24 11.93 -5.75
C ASP A 23 -6.18 11.66 -4.69
N ILE A 24 -6.58 11.23 -3.48
CA ILE A 24 -5.64 10.98 -2.38
C ILE A 24 -4.69 9.84 -2.71
N SER A 25 -5.16 8.78 -3.39
CA SER A 25 -4.32 7.66 -3.77
C SER A 25 -3.26 8.06 -4.79
N ILE A 26 -3.64 8.82 -5.82
CA ILE A 26 -2.71 9.31 -6.84
C ILE A 26 -1.76 10.36 -6.25
N ALA A 27 -2.27 11.29 -5.44
CA ALA A 27 -1.46 12.30 -4.78
C ALA A 27 -0.41 11.65 -3.87
N SER A 28 -0.78 10.60 -3.12
CA SER A 28 0.14 9.84 -2.27
C SER A 28 1.25 9.16 -3.10
N ILE A 29 0.91 8.60 -4.26
CA ILE A 29 1.92 8.01 -5.16
C ILE A 29 2.86 9.08 -5.70
N ILE A 30 2.32 10.21 -6.17
CA ILE A 30 3.12 11.31 -6.71
C ILE A 30 4.04 11.90 -5.65
N ALA A 31 3.52 12.19 -4.45
CA ALA A 31 4.29 12.75 -3.35
C ALA A 31 5.48 11.87 -2.96
N ASN A 32 5.25 10.55 -2.81
CA ASN A 32 6.32 9.59 -2.52
C ASN A 32 7.34 9.49 -3.66
N ARG A 33 6.90 9.46 -4.93
CA ARG A 33 7.83 9.43 -6.08
C ARG A 33 8.70 10.68 -6.14
N MET A 34 8.10 11.84 -5.88
CA MET A 34 8.80 13.13 -5.88
C MET A 34 9.58 13.38 -4.59
N LYS A 35 9.52 12.47 -3.60
CA LYS A 35 10.15 12.61 -2.27
C LYS A 35 9.76 13.92 -1.58
N ILE A 36 8.48 14.27 -1.66
CA ILE A 36 7.93 15.48 -1.05
C ILE A 36 7.49 15.16 0.37
N GLY A 37 8.19 15.70 1.36
CA GLY A 37 7.89 15.49 2.77
C GLY A 37 8.12 14.05 3.22
N ASP A 38 7.50 13.69 4.34
CA ASP A 38 7.57 12.34 4.89
C ASP A 38 6.55 11.39 4.23
N PRO A 39 6.85 10.07 4.16
CA PRO A 39 5.91 9.09 3.66
C PRO A 39 4.58 9.09 4.42
N ILE A 40 3.48 8.96 3.68
CA ILE A 40 2.12 8.98 4.24
C ILE A 40 1.64 7.56 4.51
N TRP A 41 1.16 7.30 5.73
CA TRP A 41 0.42 6.10 6.09
C TRP A 41 -1.05 6.23 5.67
N MET A 42 -1.35 5.82 4.44
CA MET A 42 -2.72 5.86 3.92
C MET A 42 -3.46 4.56 4.27
N MET A 43 -4.61 4.68 4.96
CA MET A 43 -5.51 3.57 5.24
C MET A 43 -6.89 3.83 4.63
N ILE A 44 -7.37 2.91 3.80
CA ILE A 44 -8.69 3.00 3.18
C ILE A 44 -9.67 2.14 3.98
N ILE A 45 -10.56 2.79 4.73
CA ILE A 45 -11.57 2.14 5.57
C ILE A 45 -12.95 2.37 4.96
N GLY A 46 -13.78 1.34 4.94
CA GLY A 46 -15.15 1.42 4.43
C GLY A 46 -15.82 0.06 4.49
N GLU A 47 -17.11 0.00 4.19
CA GLU A 47 -17.92 -1.22 4.22
C GLU A 47 -17.37 -2.31 3.28
N SER A 48 -17.60 -3.57 3.62
CA SER A 48 -17.27 -4.68 2.72
C SER A 48 -17.91 -4.47 1.36
N SER A 49 -17.22 -4.85 0.29
CA SER A 49 -17.65 -4.63 -1.10
C SER A 49 -17.80 -3.17 -1.56
N GLY A 50 -17.48 -2.16 -0.74
CA GLY A 50 -17.51 -0.73 -1.10
C GLY A 50 -16.40 -0.27 -2.08
N GLY A 51 -15.88 -1.15 -2.94
CA GLY A 51 -14.93 -0.76 -4.00
C GLY A 51 -13.47 -0.52 -3.58
N LYS A 52 -13.11 -0.62 -2.30
CA LYS A 52 -11.74 -0.38 -1.79
C LYS A 52 -10.64 -1.11 -2.58
N SER A 53 -10.83 -2.40 -2.83
CA SER A 53 -9.87 -3.22 -3.57
C SER A 53 -9.76 -2.83 -5.05
N GLN A 54 -10.80 -2.22 -5.62
CA GLN A 54 -10.81 -1.71 -7.00
C GLN A 54 -9.98 -0.42 -7.14
N ILE A 55 -9.67 0.26 -6.03
CA ILE A 55 -8.72 1.37 -6.02
C ILE A 55 -7.30 0.83 -5.87
N LEU A 56 -7.05 0.01 -4.85
CA LEU A 56 -5.69 -0.36 -4.47
C LEU A 56 -5.04 -1.33 -5.47
N ARG A 57 -5.78 -2.31 -6.01
CA ARG A 57 -5.22 -3.32 -6.91
C ARG A 57 -4.69 -2.73 -8.21
N PRO A 58 -5.44 -1.91 -8.98
CA PRO A 58 -4.91 -1.32 -10.21
C PRO A 58 -3.68 -0.45 -9.96
N LEU A 59 -3.66 0.31 -8.85
CA LEU A 59 -2.51 1.14 -8.50
C LEU A 59 -1.26 0.31 -8.26
N ALA A 60 -1.37 -0.79 -7.49
CA ALA A 60 -0.25 -1.69 -7.24
C ALA A 60 0.31 -2.35 -8.52
N LEU A 61 -0.53 -2.51 -9.56
CA LEU A 61 -0.11 -3.09 -10.84
C LEU A 61 0.57 -2.08 -11.79
N THR A 62 0.55 -0.77 -11.48
CA THR A 62 1.12 0.24 -12.37
C THR A 62 2.66 0.24 -12.40
N ASP A 63 3.30 -0.14 -11.30
CA ASP A 63 4.76 -0.17 -11.18
C ASP A 63 5.17 -1.06 -9.99
N GLU A 64 5.36 -2.35 -10.25
CA GLU A 64 5.70 -3.35 -9.22
C GLU A 64 7.11 -3.16 -8.62
N LYS A 65 7.96 -2.34 -9.25
CA LYS A 65 9.29 -2.01 -8.73
C LYS A 65 9.27 -0.87 -7.72
N PHE A 66 8.22 -0.04 -7.74
CA PHE A 66 8.05 1.08 -6.83
C PHE A 66 6.92 0.85 -5.83
N ILE A 67 5.86 0.14 -6.23
CA ILE A 67 4.69 -0.19 -5.43
C ILE A 67 4.70 -1.69 -5.16
N HIS A 68 5.15 -2.07 -3.98
CA HIS A 68 5.31 -3.45 -3.58
C HIS A 68 4.04 -3.94 -2.89
N LYS A 69 3.33 -4.85 -3.56
CA LYS A 69 2.17 -5.52 -2.97
C LYS A 69 2.63 -6.53 -1.92
N VAL A 70 2.03 -6.49 -0.74
CA VAL A 70 2.28 -7.44 0.35
C VAL A 70 0.94 -8.00 0.84
N ASP A 71 0.81 -9.32 0.76
CA ASP A 71 -0.40 -10.05 1.17
C ASP A 71 -0.31 -10.56 2.63
N ASP A 72 0.89 -10.86 3.12
CA ASP A 72 1.14 -11.21 4.52
C ASP A 72 2.45 -10.61 5.02
N ILE A 73 2.46 -10.14 6.26
CA ILE A 73 3.65 -9.61 6.95
C ILE A 73 3.93 -10.50 8.15
N THR A 74 5.13 -11.06 8.17
CA THR A 74 5.67 -11.86 9.28
C THR A 74 6.77 -11.07 9.99
N GLU A 75 7.20 -11.56 11.15
CA GLU A 75 8.27 -10.96 11.95
C GLU A 75 9.60 -10.80 11.20
N ASN A 76 9.83 -11.61 10.16
CA ASN A 76 11.06 -11.60 9.37
C ASN A 76 10.85 -11.01 7.96
N THR A 77 9.70 -10.40 7.68
CA THR A 77 9.40 -9.86 6.34
C THR A 77 10.29 -8.67 6.02
N PHE A 78 10.39 -7.67 6.91
CA PHE A 78 11.13 -6.43 6.65
C PHE A 78 12.64 -6.63 6.64
N LEU A 79 13.16 -7.30 7.68
CA LEU A 79 14.56 -7.64 7.84
C LEU A 79 14.70 -9.13 8.11
N THR A 80 15.56 -9.78 7.35
CA THR A 80 15.87 -11.21 7.51
C THR A 80 17.21 -11.35 8.23
N GLY A 81 17.33 -12.29 9.17
CA GLY A 81 18.60 -12.59 9.86
C GLY A 81 19.64 -13.34 9.02
N SER A 82 19.37 -13.56 7.72
CA SER A 82 20.30 -14.23 6.81
C SER A 82 21.42 -13.29 6.37
N LYS A 83 22.62 -13.83 6.09
CA LYS A 83 23.80 -13.06 5.62
C LYS A 83 23.65 -12.45 4.20
N GLY A 84 22.45 -12.46 3.62
CA GLY A 84 22.16 -11.99 2.27
C GLY A 84 21.37 -10.69 2.24
N ASN A 85 21.39 -10.02 1.09
CA ASN A 85 20.63 -8.77 0.86
C ASN A 85 19.14 -8.99 0.52
N ASP A 86 18.58 -10.18 0.79
CA ASP A 86 17.24 -10.58 0.32
C ASP A 86 16.06 -10.06 1.17
N SER A 87 16.31 -9.15 2.12
CA SER A 87 15.27 -8.55 2.95
C SER A 87 14.29 -7.70 2.12
N PHE A 88 13.04 -7.58 2.57
CA PHE A 88 12.04 -6.80 1.85
C PHE A 88 12.40 -5.31 1.81
N LEU A 89 12.97 -4.76 2.89
CA LEU A 89 13.43 -3.37 2.91
C LEU A 89 14.55 -3.12 1.88
N ASN A 90 15.46 -4.07 1.68
CA ASN A 90 16.49 -3.95 0.65
C ASN A 90 15.90 -3.97 -0.77
N LYS A 91 14.82 -4.74 -0.99
CA LYS A 91 14.10 -4.80 -2.27
C LYS A 91 13.36 -3.50 -2.58
N ILE A 92 12.79 -2.85 -1.57
CA ILE A 92 12.19 -1.50 -1.70
C ILE A 92 13.29 -0.46 -1.94
N GLY A 93 14.41 -0.59 -1.24
CA GLY A 93 15.50 0.38 -1.29
C GLY A 93 15.16 1.67 -0.55
N SER A 94 15.69 2.80 -1.03
CA SER A 94 15.57 4.10 -0.36
C SER A 94 14.22 4.81 -0.56
N ASN A 95 13.37 4.31 -1.46
CA ASN A 95 12.07 4.92 -1.74
C ASN A 95 11.14 3.90 -2.40
N GLY A 96 9.93 3.78 -1.89
CA GLY A 96 8.89 2.96 -2.47
C GLY A 96 7.62 3.00 -1.63
N ILE A 97 6.59 2.31 -2.11
CA ILE A 97 5.28 2.22 -1.48
C ILE A 97 5.00 0.77 -1.17
N ILE A 98 4.57 0.49 0.06
CA ILE A 98 4.06 -0.81 0.45
C ILE A 98 2.54 -0.77 0.34
N SER A 99 1.97 -1.66 -0.47
CA SER A 99 0.53 -1.77 -0.65
C SER A 99 0.03 -3.06 -0.01
N ILE A 100 -0.75 -2.93 1.06
CA ILE A 100 -1.35 -4.06 1.77
C ILE A 100 -2.85 -4.08 1.47
N SER A 101 -3.31 -5.11 0.76
CA SER A 101 -4.73 -5.21 0.37
C SER A 101 -5.63 -5.83 1.43
N ASP A 102 -5.06 -6.54 2.39
CA ASP A 102 -5.83 -7.21 3.44
C ASP A 102 -5.09 -7.21 4.77
N MET A 103 -5.52 -6.35 5.69
CA MET A 103 -4.97 -6.30 7.04
C MET A 103 -5.55 -7.39 7.97
N THR A 104 -6.61 -8.08 7.57
CA THR A 104 -7.21 -9.13 8.40
C THR A 104 -6.23 -10.28 8.64
N VAL A 105 -5.35 -10.56 7.67
CA VAL A 105 -4.27 -11.54 7.80
C VAL A 105 -3.37 -11.17 8.99
N LEU A 106 -2.92 -9.92 9.09
CA LEU A 106 -2.12 -9.45 10.22
C LEU A 106 -2.91 -9.52 11.54
N PHE A 107 -4.17 -9.09 11.54
CA PHE A 107 -4.99 -9.05 12.75
C PHE A 107 -5.38 -10.43 13.27
N SER A 108 -5.43 -11.44 12.41
CA SER A 108 -5.72 -12.85 12.75
C SER A 108 -4.55 -13.59 13.39
N LYS A 109 -3.33 -13.04 13.32
CA LYS A 109 -2.15 -13.62 13.98
C LYS A 109 -2.29 -13.59 15.50
N ASN A 110 -1.53 -14.46 16.16
CA ASN A 110 -1.44 -14.45 17.62
C ASN A 110 -0.91 -13.10 18.14
N SER A 111 -1.20 -12.77 19.39
CA SER A 111 -0.92 -11.45 19.98
C SER A 111 0.57 -11.08 19.97
N GLU A 112 1.46 -12.06 20.15
CA GLU A 112 2.90 -11.87 20.16
C GLU A 112 3.41 -11.48 18.76
N SER A 113 3.09 -12.29 17.76
CA SER A 113 3.50 -12.06 16.38
C SER A 113 2.91 -10.78 15.80
N ARG A 114 1.63 -10.53 16.07
CA ARG A 114 0.98 -9.27 15.70
C ARG A 114 1.66 -8.07 16.36
N GLY A 115 2.00 -8.16 17.65
CA GLY A 115 2.69 -7.10 18.38
C GLY A 115 4.08 -6.81 17.80
N ALA A 116 4.85 -7.86 17.50
CA ALA A 116 6.16 -7.73 16.88
C ALA A 116 6.09 -7.05 15.50
N VAL A 117 5.16 -7.47 14.63
CA VAL A 117 4.98 -6.85 13.30
C VAL A 117 4.55 -5.38 13.42
N LEU A 118 3.56 -5.06 14.27
CA LEU A 118 3.11 -3.67 14.46
C LEU A 118 4.22 -2.78 15.02
N SER A 119 5.08 -3.31 15.90
CA SER A 119 6.24 -2.58 16.40
C SER A 119 7.24 -2.26 15.29
N GLN A 120 7.44 -3.17 14.33
CA GLN A 120 8.31 -2.91 13.18
C GLN A 120 7.73 -1.84 12.26
N LEU A 121 6.41 -1.87 12.00
CA LEU A 121 5.72 -0.86 11.21
C LEU A 121 5.85 0.55 11.79
N ARG A 122 6.07 0.70 13.10
CA ARG A 122 6.32 2.02 13.72
C ARG A 122 7.70 2.61 13.40
N MET A 123 8.67 1.78 13.03
CA MET A 123 10.07 2.18 12.82
C MET A 123 10.41 2.46 11.35
N ILE A 124 9.50 2.13 10.43
CA ILE A 124 9.63 2.38 8.99
C ILE A 124 8.87 3.64 8.60
#